data_AF-A0A4P2R5L6-F1
#
_entry.id   AF-A0A4P2R5L6-F1
#
_cell.length_a   1.000
_cell.length_b   1.000
_cell.length_c   1.000
_cell.angle_alpha   90.00
_cell.angle_beta   90.00
_cell.angle_gamma   90.00
#
_symmetry.space_group_name_H-M   'P 1'
#
loop_
_entity.id
_entity.type
_entity.pdbx_description
1 polymer ?
#
loop_
_entity_poly.entity_id
_entity_poly.type
_entity_poly.pdbx_seq_one_letter_code
_entity_poly.pdbx_strand_id
1 'polypeptide(L)'
;MPKPKNPNKSGTPAVEPTQLHIAEAAFQRVKPALDAIPLAGLDTPRLDLQAAAVQAIGVAQTLAAPQLRQRIAAIAAAGALDAALIDGLESVAWATWFARHKLLLTSATHSGAALPATLVERAYEMRARMLKTLEYHLDGDAEATAQLAHLRAGSGHLDLANDLSGAADMYRKHRDAIQDDKRNFRSEDEQDASALAEQILRLLGATSTPEQMLWKGYQARAAKLLFRHYDEAVRIGRFLFYYDDPEGRFPNLYTATRATHASPRPDKKPDAGPVKPEPAPVEPPVAGIA
;
A
#
# COMPACT_ATOMS: atom_id res chain seq x y z
N MET A 1 0.71 34.98 20.46
CA MET A 1 1.64 34.12 19.71
C MET A 1 0.89 32.87 19.24
N PRO A 2 0.69 32.66 17.94
CA PRO A 2 -0.01 31.48 17.43
C PRO A 2 0.93 30.27 17.39
N LYS A 3 0.45 29.13 17.88
CA LYS A 3 1.15 27.83 17.85
C LYS A 3 1.28 27.33 16.40
N PRO A 4 2.42 26.72 16.00
CA PRO A 4 2.56 26.14 14.67
C PRO A 4 1.74 24.85 14.56
N LYS A 5 1.01 24.72 13.44
CA LYS A 5 0.30 23.50 13.03
C LYS A 5 1.30 22.46 12.52
N ASN A 6 1.29 21.26 13.09
CA ASN A 6 1.95 20.08 12.54
C ASN A 6 1.26 19.63 11.23
N PRO A 7 1.99 19.44 10.12
CA PRO A 7 1.45 18.75 8.95
C PRO A 7 1.83 17.27 9.05
N ASN A 8 0.96 16.44 9.63
CA ASN A 8 1.05 15.00 9.45
C ASN A 8 0.02 14.59 8.38
N LYS A 9 0.43 14.64 7.10
CA LYS A 9 -0.26 13.95 6.02
C LYS A 9 0.52 12.67 5.75
N SER A 10 -0.10 11.54 6.05
CA SER A 10 0.30 10.21 5.60
C SER A 10 0.17 10.12 4.09
N GLY A 11 1.18 10.64 3.39
CA GLY A 11 1.44 10.34 1.98
C GLY A 11 2.45 9.20 1.91
N THR A 12 2.22 8.24 1.03
CA THR A 12 3.26 7.34 0.55
C THR A 12 4.53 8.16 0.26
N PRO A 13 5.70 7.82 0.81
CA PRO A 13 6.89 8.64 0.63
C PRO A 13 7.19 8.78 -0.87
N ALA A 14 7.38 10.01 -1.32
CA ALA A 14 7.83 10.29 -2.68
C ALA A 14 9.15 9.54 -2.90
N VAL A 15 9.18 8.70 -3.93
CA VAL A 15 10.39 7.93 -4.26
C VAL A 15 11.37 8.89 -4.91
N GLU A 16 12.56 9.01 -4.33
CA GLU A 16 13.61 9.86 -4.88
C GLU A 16 14.02 9.37 -6.28
N PRO A 17 14.18 10.25 -7.29
CA PRO A 17 14.51 9.87 -8.67
C PRO A 17 15.73 8.93 -8.78
N THR A 18 16.71 9.10 -7.89
CA THR A 18 17.91 8.26 -7.79
C THR A 18 17.59 6.81 -7.41
N GLN A 19 16.65 6.59 -6.49
CA GLN A 19 16.25 5.24 -6.06
C GLN A 19 15.52 4.51 -7.16
N LEU A 20 14.69 5.21 -7.94
CA LEU A 20 14.00 4.63 -9.08
C LEU A 20 14.98 4.14 -10.16
N HIS A 21 16.03 4.92 -10.45
CA HIS A 21 17.06 4.53 -11.42
C HIS A 21 17.86 3.31 -10.95
N ILE A 22 18.23 3.24 -9.66
CA ILE A 22 18.88 2.06 -9.06
C ILE A 22 17.98 0.84 -9.19
N ALA A 23 16.69 0.98 -8.86
CA ALA A 23 15.72 -0.10 -8.89
C ALA A 23 15.49 -0.63 -10.32
N GLU A 24 15.42 0.27 -11.30
CA GLU A 24 15.30 -0.09 -12.72
C GLU A 24 16.56 -0.83 -13.22
N ALA A 25 17.75 -0.32 -12.93
CA ALA A 25 19.00 -0.96 -13.33
C ALA A 25 19.16 -2.36 -12.69
N ALA A 26 18.78 -2.50 -11.43
CA ALA A 26 18.75 -3.78 -10.74
C ALA A 26 17.74 -4.75 -11.38
N PHE A 27 16.53 -4.27 -11.72
CA PHE A 27 15.54 -5.05 -12.44
C PHE A 27 16.09 -5.57 -13.78
N GLN A 28 16.71 -4.72 -14.59
CA GLN A 28 17.27 -5.14 -15.88
C GLN A 28 18.37 -6.20 -15.71
N ARG A 29 19.21 -6.07 -14.68
CA ARG A 29 20.26 -7.07 -14.37
C ARG A 29 19.68 -8.43 -13.99
N VAL A 30 18.60 -8.44 -13.19
CA VAL A 30 17.96 -9.67 -12.69
C VAL A 30 16.94 -10.25 -13.68
N LYS A 31 16.51 -9.46 -14.68
CA LYS A 31 15.49 -9.84 -15.66
C LYS A 31 15.71 -11.22 -16.31
N PRO A 32 16.92 -11.61 -16.78
CA PRO A 32 17.12 -12.94 -17.35
C PRO A 32 16.79 -14.08 -16.37
N ALA A 33 17.13 -13.90 -15.08
CA ALA A 33 16.79 -14.87 -14.05
C ALA A 33 15.28 -14.89 -13.73
N LEU A 34 14.60 -13.75 -13.85
CA LEU A 34 13.14 -13.70 -13.72
C LEU A 34 12.46 -14.42 -14.88
N ASP A 35 12.88 -14.16 -16.12
CA ASP A 35 12.31 -14.76 -17.32
C ASP A 35 12.44 -16.29 -17.34
N ALA A 36 13.53 -16.81 -16.74
CA ALA A 36 13.76 -18.24 -16.58
C ALA A 36 12.78 -18.94 -15.61
N ILE A 37 12.07 -18.18 -14.75
CA ILE A 37 11.11 -18.75 -13.80
C ILE A 37 9.74 -18.91 -14.51
N PRO A 38 9.20 -20.14 -14.62
CA PRO A 38 7.85 -20.35 -15.15
C PRO A 38 6.82 -19.64 -14.28
N LEU A 39 5.83 -19.01 -14.91
CA LEU A 39 4.75 -18.33 -14.18
C LEU A 39 3.75 -19.32 -13.56
N ALA A 40 3.62 -20.49 -14.18
CA ALA A 40 2.70 -21.54 -13.73
C ALA A 40 3.10 -22.05 -12.33
N GLY A 41 2.13 -22.09 -11.42
CA GLY A 41 2.34 -22.57 -10.06
C GLY A 41 3.03 -21.58 -9.11
N LEU A 42 3.24 -20.32 -9.52
CA LEU A 42 3.71 -19.30 -8.58
C LEU A 42 2.56 -18.69 -7.79
N ASP A 43 2.64 -18.79 -6.48
CA ASP A 43 1.76 -18.06 -5.58
C ASP A 43 2.17 -16.60 -5.46
N THR A 44 1.19 -15.70 -5.44
CA THR A 44 1.42 -14.31 -5.03
C THR A 44 1.44 -14.22 -3.51
N PRO A 45 2.56 -13.82 -2.88
CA PRO A 45 2.64 -13.72 -1.43
C PRO A 45 1.61 -12.73 -0.87
N ARG A 46 0.96 -13.09 0.24
CA ARG A 46 0.01 -12.22 0.95
C ARG A 46 0.74 -11.26 1.89
N LEU A 47 1.58 -10.40 1.34
CA LEU A 47 2.33 -9.37 2.08
C LEU A 47 2.69 -8.19 1.17
N ASP A 48 3.08 -7.05 1.76
CA ASP A 48 3.57 -5.90 1.01
C ASP A 48 5.00 -6.13 0.51
N LEU A 49 5.13 -6.41 -0.79
CA LEU A 49 6.43 -6.69 -1.41
C LEU A 49 7.38 -5.48 -1.48
N GLN A 50 6.87 -4.24 -1.44
CA GLN A 50 7.77 -3.08 -1.34
C GLN A 50 8.36 -2.99 0.07
N ALA A 51 7.54 -3.18 1.10
CA ALA A 51 8.02 -3.24 2.47
C ALA A 51 9.02 -4.40 2.68
N ALA A 52 8.72 -5.59 2.15
CA ALA A 52 9.63 -6.73 2.22
C ALA A 52 10.96 -6.48 1.48
N ALA A 53 10.91 -5.85 0.30
CA ALA A 53 12.12 -5.48 -0.41
C ALA A 53 12.99 -4.48 0.37
N VAL A 54 12.38 -3.48 1.02
CA VAL A 54 13.12 -2.52 1.88
C VAL A 54 13.81 -3.24 3.05
N GLN A 55 13.12 -4.18 3.70
CA GLN A 55 13.72 -5.00 4.76
C GLN A 55 14.90 -5.84 4.23
N ALA A 56 14.75 -6.44 3.06
CA ALA A 56 15.82 -7.20 2.42
C ALA A 56 17.03 -6.35 2.01
N ILE A 57 16.82 -5.11 1.55
CA ILE A 57 17.91 -4.15 1.28
C ILE A 57 18.69 -3.86 2.57
N GLY A 58 18.02 -3.62 3.70
CA GLY A 58 18.68 -3.38 4.98
C GLY A 58 19.50 -4.59 5.47
N VAL A 59 18.97 -5.80 5.29
CA VAL A 59 19.71 -7.05 5.59
C VAL A 59 20.93 -7.19 4.67
N ALA A 60 20.80 -6.94 3.37
CA ALA A 60 21.91 -7.01 2.44
C ALA A 60 23.04 -6.03 2.81
N GLN A 61 22.69 -4.78 3.16
CA GLN A 61 23.63 -3.78 3.63
C GLN A 61 24.35 -4.20 4.91
N THR A 62 23.62 -4.81 5.85
CA THR A 62 24.21 -5.34 7.09
C THR A 62 25.24 -6.43 6.77
N LEU A 63 24.89 -7.41 5.92
CA LEU A 63 25.78 -8.50 5.53
C LEU A 63 26.95 -8.04 4.63
N ALA A 64 26.87 -6.85 4.04
CA ALA A 64 27.94 -6.24 3.25
C ALA A 64 29.10 -5.68 4.10
N ALA A 65 28.96 -5.58 5.43
CA ALA A 65 30.03 -5.11 6.31
C ALA A 65 31.32 -5.94 6.12
N PRO A 66 32.51 -5.32 5.97
CA PRO A 66 33.74 -6.03 5.59
C PRO A 66 34.10 -7.24 6.47
N GLN A 67 33.93 -7.09 7.79
CA GLN A 67 34.21 -8.16 8.75
C GLN A 67 33.23 -9.34 8.61
N LEU A 68 31.95 -9.06 8.32
CA LEU A 68 30.95 -10.10 8.07
C LEU A 68 31.20 -10.77 6.72
N ARG A 69 31.55 -10.01 5.68
CA ARG A 69 31.90 -10.56 4.37
C ARG A 69 33.03 -11.58 4.44
N GLN A 70 34.07 -11.32 5.23
CA GLN A 70 35.15 -12.30 5.44
C GLN A 70 34.66 -13.59 6.10
N ARG A 71 33.82 -13.49 7.13
CA ARG A 71 33.23 -14.66 7.82
C ARG A 71 32.30 -15.46 6.89
N ILE A 72 31.46 -14.76 6.13
CA ILE A 72 30.55 -15.35 5.14
C ILE A 72 31.34 -16.08 4.07
N ALA A 73 32.42 -15.48 3.55
CA ALA A 73 33.29 -16.10 2.54
C ALA A 73 33.96 -17.38 3.06
N ALA A 74 34.42 -17.39 4.32
CA ALA A 74 35.00 -18.60 4.93
C ALA A 74 33.97 -19.73 5.06
N ILE A 75 32.72 -19.41 5.42
CA ILE A 75 31.62 -20.39 5.52
C ILE A 75 31.21 -20.91 4.13
N ALA A 76 31.17 -20.04 3.12
CA ALA A 76 30.92 -20.43 1.75
C ALA A 76 32.02 -21.34 1.18
N ALA A 77 33.29 -21.07 1.50
CA ALA A 77 34.41 -21.91 1.10
C ALA A 77 34.34 -23.33 1.67
N ALA A 78 33.66 -23.51 2.81
CA ALA A 78 33.36 -24.81 3.40
C ALA A 78 32.14 -25.52 2.78
N GLY A 79 31.48 -24.91 1.78
CA GLY A 79 30.31 -25.48 1.09
C GLY A 79 29.00 -25.41 1.89
N ALA A 80 28.97 -24.66 2.99
CA ALA A 80 27.81 -24.58 3.89
C ALA A 80 26.78 -23.50 3.50
N LEU A 81 27.08 -22.69 2.48
CA LEU A 81 26.32 -21.51 2.05
C LEU A 81 26.48 -21.27 0.54
N ASP A 82 25.41 -20.84 -0.12
CA ASP A 82 25.48 -20.30 -1.48
C ASP A 82 25.79 -18.79 -1.46
N ALA A 83 27.06 -18.44 -1.65
CA ALA A 83 27.50 -17.04 -1.65
C ALA A 83 26.82 -16.18 -2.73
N ALA A 84 26.42 -16.77 -3.86
CA ALA A 84 25.76 -16.03 -4.93
C ALA A 84 24.38 -15.51 -4.51
N LEU A 85 23.68 -16.23 -3.62
CA LEU A 85 22.40 -15.80 -3.06
C LEU A 85 22.56 -14.63 -2.08
N ILE A 86 23.69 -14.55 -1.38
CA ILE A 86 23.98 -13.41 -0.50
C ILE A 86 24.37 -12.19 -1.33
N ASP A 87 25.26 -12.37 -2.31
CA ASP A 87 25.75 -11.31 -3.19
C ASP A 87 24.63 -10.71 -4.05
N GLY A 88 23.68 -11.55 -4.47
CA GLY A 88 22.55 -11.14 -5.30
C GLY A 88 21.40 -10.46 -4.54
N LEU A 89 21.36 -10.54 -3.20
CA LEU A 89 20.18 -10.16 -2.41
C LEU A 89 19.74 -8.71 -2.66
N GLU A 90 20.69 -7.76 -2.64
CA GLU A 90 20.36 -6.35 -2.84
C GLU A 90 19.77 -6.09 -4.23
N SER A 91 20.36 -6.67 -5.28
CA SER A 91 19.86 -6.53 -6.66
C SER A 91 18.45 -7.11 -6.81
N VAL A 92 18.20 -8.27 -6.22
CA VAL A 92 16.89 -8.93 -6.27
C VAL A 92 15.84 -8.16 -5.47
N ALA A 93 16.22 -7.59 -4.32
CA ALA A 93 15.33 -6.77 -3.52
C ALA A 93 14.92 -5.49 -4.26
N TRP A 94 15.87 -4.77 -4.86
CA TRP A 94 15.57 -3.60 -5.70
C TRP A 94 14.72 -3.95 -6.92
N ALA A 95 15.00 -5.07 -7.60
CA ALA A 95 14.17 -5.55 -8.71
C ALA A 95 12.74 -5.88 -8.26
N THR A 96 12.57 -6.47 -7.07
CA THR A 96 11.25 -6.77 -6.49
C THR A 96 10.47 -5.51 -6.18
N TRP A 97 11.14 -4.52 -5.57
CA TRP A 97 10.55 -3.21 -5.31
C TRP A 97 10.09 -2.54 -6.61
N PHE A 98 10.92 -2.56 -7.66
CA PHE A 98 10.62 -1.97 -8.97
C PHE A 98 9.43 -2.64 -9.65
N ALA A 99 9.37 -3.98 -9.67
CA ALA A 99 8.26 -4.71 -10.27
C ALA A 99 6.93 -4.39 -9.58
N ARG A 100 6.92 -4.29 -8.24
CA ARG A 100 5.73 -3.86 -7.48
C ARG A 100 5.36 -2.40 -7.78
N HIS A 101 6.35 -1.51 -7.85
CA HIS A 101 6.14 -0.11 -8.21
C HIS A 101 5.49 0.05 -9.59
N LYS A 102 6.00 -0.65 -10.62
CA LYS A 102 5.41 -0.65 -11.97
C LYS A 102 4.01 -1.24 -12.01
N LEU A 103 3.73 -2.31 -11.25
CA LEU A 103 2.37 -2.83 -11.14
C LEU A 103 1.41 -1.81 -10.52
N LEU A 104 1.82 -1.11 -9.47
CA LEU A 104 1.01 -0.07 -8.84
C LEU A 104 0.75 1.10 -9.79
N LEU A 105 1.79 1.58 -10.48
CA LEU A 105 1.68 2.67 -11.45
C LEU A 105 0.73 2.30 -12.60
N THR A 106 0.91 1.13 -13.18
CA THR A 106 0.04 0.64 -14.28
C THR A 106 -1.39 0.35 -13.82
N SER A 107 -1.58 -0.05 -12.56
CA SER A 107 -2.92 -0.18 -11.97
C SER A 107 -3.61 1.17 -11.80
N ALA A 108 -2.86 2.20 -11.40
CA ALA A 108 -3.39 3.55 -11.21
C ALA A 108 -3.71 4.25 -12.53
N THR A 109 -2.92 4.03 -13.59
CA THR A 109 -3.09 4.72 -14.88
C THR A 109 -4.10 4.07 -15.81
N HIS A 110 -4.43 2.79 -15.64
CA HIS A 110 -5.29 2.03 -16.57
C HIS A 110 -6.73 1.83 -16.09
N SER A 111 -7.15 2.50 -15.02
CA SER A 111 -8.57 2.60 -14.63
C SER A 111 -9.48 3.28 -15.69
N GLY A 112 -8.95 3.58 -16.88
CA GLY A 112 -9.67 4.22 -17.98
C GLY A 112 -9.76 3.46 -19.31
N ALA A 113 -9.20 2.26 -19.50
CA ALA A 113 -9.02 1.68 -20.86
C ALA A 113 -9.83 0.41 -21.19
N ALA A 114 -10.78 -0.03 -20.34
CA ALA A 114 -11.36 -1.37 -20.44
C ALA A 114 -12.91 -1.44 -20.45
N LEU A 115 -13.60 -0.33 -20.72
CA LEU A 115 -15.07 -0.34 -20.72
C LEU A 115 -15.64 -0.51 -22.14
N PRO A 116 -16.73 -1.28 -22.32
CA PRO A 116 -17.47 -1.30 -23.59
C PRO A 116 -17.90 0.11 -24.00
N ALA A 117 -17.69 0.48 -25.27
CA ALA A 117 -18.02 1.82 -25.78
C ALA A 117 -19.48 2.20 -25.52
N THR A 118 -20.41 1.26 -25.72
CA THR A 118 -21.84 1.45 -25.49
C THR A 118 -22.18 1.71 -24.02
N LEU A 119 -21.40 1.18 -23.07
CA LEU A 119 -21.55 1.47 -21.65
C LEU A 119 -21.10 2.90 -21.34
N VAL A 120 -19.95 3.29 -21.90
CA VAL A 120 -19.36 4.62 -21.70
C VAL A 120 -20.27 5.71 -22.28
N GLU A 121 -20.79 5.51 -23.48
CA GLU A 121 -21.74 6.43 -24.13
C GLU A 121 -22.98 6.65 -23.27
N ARG A 122 -23.65 5.56 -22.85
CA ARG A 122 -24.83 5.62 -21.98
C ARG A 122 -24.56 6.35 -20.67
N ALA A 123 -23.40 6.11 -20.05
CA ALA A 123 -22.99 6.75 -18.81
C ALA A 123 -22.75 8.26 -18.99
N TYR A 124 -22.09 8.68 -20.07
CA TYR A 124 -21.90 10.11 -20.35
C TYR A 124 -23.20 10.82 -20.68
N GLU A 125 -24.09 10.21 -21.46
CA GLU A 125 -25.42 10.76 -21.76
C GLU A 125 -26.25 10.96 -20.49
N MET A 126 -26.24 9.95 -19.60
CA MET A 126 -26.93 10.02 -18.32
C MET A 126 -26.37 11.13 -17.43
N ARG A 127 -25.04 11.17 -17.25
CA ARG A 127 -24.37 12.23 -16.49
C ARG A 127 -24.72 13.61 -17.04
N ALA A 128 -24.63 13.81 -18.36
CA ALA A 128 -24.92 15.10 -18.98
C ALA A 128 -26.36 15.56 -18.71
N ARG A 129 -27.33 14.66 -18.86
CA ARG A 129 -28.74 14.98 -18.61
C ARG A 129 -29.04 15.23 -17.14
N MET A 130 -28.45 14.44 -16.24
CA MET A 130 -28.65 14.61 -14.80
C MET A 130 -28.07 15.92 -14.29
N LEU A 131 -26.82 16.24 -14.67
CA LEU A 131 -26.19 17.49 -14.29
C LEU A 131 -26.95 18.70 -14.84
N LYS A 132 -27.53 18.60 -16.04
CA LYS A 132 -28.36 19.68 -16.62
C LYS A 132 -29.66 19.91 -15.84
N THR A 133 -30.29 18.83 -15.38
CA THR A 133 -31.50 18.91 -14.54
C THR A 133 -31.17 19.56 -13.20
N LEU A 134 -30.13 19.08 -12.52
CA LEU A 134 -29.69 19.63 -11.23
C LEU A 134 -29.29 21.09 -11.36
N GLU A 135 -28.51 21.46 -12.37
CA GLU A 135 -28.08 22.84 -12.59
C GLU A 135 -29.27 23.79 -12.80
N TYR A 136 -30.24 23.39 -13.62
CA TYR A 136 -31.39 24.24 -13.91
C TYR A 136 -32.26 24.54 -12.67
N HIS A 137 -32.47 23.55 -11.81
CA HIS A 137 -33.34 23.70 -10.64
C HIS A 137 -32.62 24.16 -9.38
N LEU A 138 -31.30 24.00 -9.30
CA LEU A 138 -30.50 24.29 -8.10
C LEU A 138 -29.51 25.46 -8.29
N ASP A 139 -29.62 26.24 -9.37
CA ASP A 139 -28.75 27.40 -9.66
C ASP A 139 -28.70 28.44 -8.52
N GLY A 140 -29.77 28.55 -7.72
CA GLY A 140 -29.82 29.43 -6.55
C GLY A 140 -29.17 28.86 -5.28
N ASP A 141 -28.77 27.60 -5.27
CA ASP A 141 -28.17 26.92 -4.12
C ASP A 141 -26.64 26.86 -4.29
N ALA A 142 -25.94 27.62 -3.46
CA ALA A 142 -24.48 27.70 -3.49
C ALA A 142 -23.78 26.38 -3.14
N GLU A 143 -24.37 25.55 -2.27
CA GLU A 143 -23.82 24.24 -1.91
C GLU A 143 -23.98 23.27 -3.09
N ALA A 144 -25.18 23.21 -3.68
CA ALA A 144 -25.46 22.37 -4.83
C ALA A 144 -24.60 22.77 -6.04
N THR A 145 -24.42 24.07 -6.28
CA THR A 145 -23.58 24.61 -7.35
C THR A 145 -22.11 24.19 -7.17
N ALA A 146 -21.59 24.28 -5.96
CA ALA A 146 -20.23 23.83 -5.65
C ALA A 146 -20.07 22.30 -5.85
N GLN A 147 -21.08 21.51 -5.47
CA GLN A 147 -21.09 20.07 -5.69
C GLN A 147 -21.12 19.72 -7.18
N LEU A 148 -21.95 20.40 -7.98
CA LEU A 148 -21.99 20.22 -9.44
C LEU A 148 -20.67 20.60 -10.12
N ALA A 149 -20.00 21.66 -9.66
CA ALA A 149 -18.68 22.03 -10.14
C ALA A 149 -17.63 20.93 -9.85
N HIS A 150 -17.70 20.31 -8.67
CA HIS A 150 -16.82 19.20 -8.33
C HIS A 150 -17.04 17.98 -9.23
N LEU A 151 -18.31 17.60 -9.47
CA LEU A 151 -18.67 16.50 -10.39
C LEU A 151 -18.23 16.79 -11.84
N ARG A 152 -17.96 18.05 -12.22
CA ARG A 152 -17.51 18.41 -13.58
C ARG A 152 -15.99 18.38 -13.75
N ALA A 153 -15.23 18.50 -12.66
CA ALA A 153 -13.79 18.71 -12.71
C ALA A 153 -13.00 17.44 -13.07
N GLY A 154 -13.58 16.26 -12.86
CA GLY A 154 -12.96 14.97 -13.14
C GLY A 154 -12.94 14.61 -14.63
N SER A 155 -12.01 13.74 -15.00
CA SER A 155 -11.89 13.18 -16.34
C SER A 155 -11.43 11.73 -16.29
N GLY A 156 -12.15 10.83 -16.95
CA GLY A 156 -11.85 9.40 -16.98
C GLY A 156 -13.02 8.56 -16.49
N HIS A 157 -12.90 7.24 -16.59
CA HIS A 157 -14.01 6.32 -16.31
C HIS A 157 -14.28 6.12 -14.82
N LEU A 158 -13.25 6.20 -13.96
CA LEU A 158 -13.44 6.20 -12.51
C LEU A 158 -14.19 7.46 -12.06
N ASP A 159 -13.78 8.62 -12.57
CA ASP A 159 -14.45 9.90 -12.32
C ASP A 159 -15.89 9.85 -12.83
N LEU A 160 -16.15 9.29 -14.02
CA LEU A 160 -17.51 9.09 -14.55
C LEU A 160 -18.40 8.27 -13.60
N ALA A 161 -17.88 7.19 -12.99
CA ALA A 161 -18.64 6.40 -12.03
C ALA A 161 -18.92 7.15 -10.72
N ASN A 162 -17.93 7.90 -10.22
CA ASN A 162 -18.10 8.76 -9.05
C ASN A 162 -19.12 9.87 -9.32
N ASP A 163 -19.08 10.47 -10.52
CA ASP A 163 -19.99 11.52 -10.94
C ASP A 163 -21.43 11.03 -11.02
N LEU A 164 -21.65 9.82 -11.57
CA LEU A 164 -22.96 9.19 -11.63
C LEU A 164 -23.51 8.90 -10.22
N SER A 165 -22.65 8.40 -9.32
CA SER A 165 -23.04 8.15 -7.93
C SER A 165 -23.40 9.45 -7.21
N GLY A 166 -22.58 10.50 -7.38
CA GLY A 166 -22.84 11.82 -6.83
C GLY A 166 -24.11 12.46 -7.39
N ALA A 167 -24.36 12.34 -8.70
CA ALA A 167 -25.57 12.83 -9.33
C ALA A 167 -26.83 12.08 -8.83
N ALA A 168 -26.76 10.77 -8.64
CA ALA A 168 -27.85 9.99 -8.06
C ALA A 168 -28.17 10.43 -6.63
N ASP A 169 -27.14 10.65 -5.80
CA ASP A 169 -27.34 11.15 -4.43
C ASP A 169 -27.97 12.55 -4.42
N MET A 170 -27.54 13.45 -5.32
CA MET A 170 -28.16 14.77 -5.47
C MET A 170 -29.62 14.67 -5.96
N TYR A 171 -29.93 13.77 -6.90
CA TYR A 171 -31.29 13.49 -7.35
C TYR A 171 -32.19 13.05 -6.21
N ARG A 172 -31.70 12.14 -5.35
CA ARG A 172 -32.41 11.69 -4.16
C ARG A 172 -32.65 12.83 -3.18
N LYS A 173 -31.62 13.61 -2.86
CA LYS A 173 -31.65 14.72 -1.88
C LYS A 173 -32.59 15.84 -2.33
N HIS A 174 -32.61 16.16 -3.63
CA HIS A 174 -33.33 17.31 -4.19
C HIS A 174 -34.55 16.91 -5.02
N ARG A 175 -35.09 15.70 -4.81
CA ARG A 175 -36.17 15.12 -5.62
C ARG A 175 -37.38 16.04 -5.77
N ASP A 176 -37.82 16.65 -4.66
CA ASP A 176 -38.97 17.54 -4.63
C ASP A 176 -38.79 18.78 -5.52
N ALA A 177 -37.55 19.25 -5.70
CA ALA A 177 -37.24 20.41 -6.53
C ALA A 177 -37.15 20.07 -8.02
N ILE A 178 -36.88 18.81 -8.38
CA ILE A 178 -36.57 18.42 -9.77
C ILE A 178 -37.65 17.54 -10.42
N GLN A 179 -38.51 16.87 -9.65
CA GLN A 179 -39.41 15.83 -10.14
C GLN A 179 -40.46 16.31 -11.16
N ASP A 180 -40.78 17.61 -11.16
CA ASP A 180 -41.76 18.21 -12.07
C ASP A 180 -41.15 18.64 -13.41
N ASP A 181 -39.84 18.46 -13.63
CA ASP A 181 -39.18 18.73 -14.91
C ASP A 181 -39.61 17.74 -15.99
N LYS A 182 -40.50 18.18 -16.87
CA LYS A 182 -41.02 17.34 -17.97
C LYS A 182 -40.04 17.14 -19.13
N ARG A 183 -38.89 17.82 -19.11
CA ARG A 183 -37.94 17.85 -20.24
C ARG A 183 -36.74 16.94 -20.02
N ASN A 184 -36.13 16.99 -18.84
CA ASN A 184 -34.84 16.32 -18.58
C ASN A 184 -34.93 15.25 -17.49
N PHE A 185 -35.80 15.44 -16.50
CA PHE A 185 -35.95 14.48 -15.39
C PHE A 185 -36.63 13.20 -15.87
N ARG A 186 -36.11 12.07 -15.40
CA ARG A 186 -36.77 10.77 -15.47
C ARG A 186 -36.72 10.11 -14.10
N SER A 187 -37.80 9.43 -13.75
CA SER A 187 -37.98 8.81 -12.43
C SER A 187 -36.93 7.75 -12.09
N GLU A 188 -36.41 7.09 -13.12
CA GLU A 188 -35.46 5.99 -13.06
C GLU A 188 -33.99 6.44 -12.99
N ASP A 189 -33.70 7.73 -13.24
CA ASP A 189 -32.33 8.24 -13.37
C ASP A 189 -31.45 7.95 -12.15
N GLU A 190 -31.99 8.11 -10.95
CA GLU A 190 -31.27 7.83 -9.71
C GLU A 190 -30.77 6.37 -9.67
N GLN A 191 -31.68 5.44 -9.96
CA GLN A 191 -31.41 4.01 -9.92
C GLN A 191 -30.47 3.60 -11.04
N ASP A 192 -30.74 4.08 -12.26
CA ASP A 192 -29.95 3.74 -13.44
C ASP A 192 -28.52 4.29 -13.36
N ALA A 193 -28.35 5.51 -12.82
CA ALA A 193 -27.01 6.10 -12.61
C ALA A 193 -26.22 5.30 -11.58
N SER A 194 -26.86 4.89 -10.49
CA SER A 194 -26.25 4.03 -9.47
C SER A 194 -25.84 2.68 -10.07
N ALA A 195 -26.70 2.07 -10.89
CA ALA A 195 -26.43 0.79 -11.55
C ALA A 195 -25.28 0.89 -12.58
N LEU A 196 -25.24 1.96 -13.37
CA LEU A 196 -24.16 2.21 -14.32
C LEU A 196 -22.83 2.46 -13.60
N ALA A 197 -22.83 3.26 -12.53
CA ALA A 197 -21.65 3.48 -11.70
C ALA A 197 -21.10 2.15 -11.15
N GLU A 198 -21.97 1.31 -10.58
CA GLU A 198 -21.56 0.00 -10.07
C GLU A 198 -21.01 -0.91 -11.17
N GLN A 199 -21.66 -0.94 -12.35
CA GLN A 199 -21.19 -1.73 -13.49
C GLN A 199 -19.81 -1.26 -13.97
N ILE A 200 -19.60 0.05 -14.06
CA ILE A 200 -18.31 0.63 -14.41
C ILE A 200 -17.24 0.21 -13.39
N LEU A 201 -17.50 0.41 -12.10
CA LEU A 201 -16.55 0.06 -11.03
C LEU A 201 -16.19 -1.43 -11.04
N ARG A 202 -17.18 -2.31 -11.26
CA ARG A 202 -16.94 -3.76 -11.39
C ARG A 202 -16.04 -4.09 -12.59
N LEU A 203 -16.29 -3.50 -13.75
CA LEU A 203 -15.50 -3.76 -14.97
C LEU A 203 -14.08 -3.18 -14.89
N LEU A 204 -13.94 -2.00 -14.29
CA LEU A 204 -12.64 -1.41 -13.98
C LEU A 204 -11.84 -2.28 -12.99
N GLY A 205 -12.50 -2.92 -12.04
CA GLY A 205 -11.88 -3.88 -11.13
C GLY A 205 -11.58 -5.26 -11.74
N ALA A 206 -12.31 -5.66 -12.78
CA ALA A 206 -12.23 -7.01 -13.36
C ALA A 206 -11.21 -7.15 -14.51
N THR A 207 -10.91 -6.08 -15.25
CA THR A 207 -10.12 -6.20 -16.47
C THR A 207 -8.65 -5.85 -16.21
N SER A 208 -7.79 -6.88 -16.07
CA SER A 208 -6.34 -6.67 -16.04
C SER A 208 -5.79 -6.43 -17.45
N THR A 209 -5.07 -5.33 -17.67
CA THR A 209 -4.45 -5.05 -18.98
C THR A 209 -3.26 -5.98 -19.26
N PRO A 210 -2.82 -6.16 -20.52
CA PRO A 210 -1.61 -6.93 -20.83
C PRO A 210 -0.38 -6.45 -20.07
N GLU A 211 -0.24 -5.13 -19.90
CA GLU A 211 0.85 -4.54 -19.14
C GLU A 211 0.73 -4.83 -17.63
N GLN A 212 -0.48 -4.76 -17.06
CA GLN A 212 -0.71 -5.16 -15.67
C GLN A 212 -0.43 -6.66 -15.46
N MET A 213 -0.84 -7.52 -16.40
CA MET A 213 -0.54 -8.95 -16.35
C MET A 213 0.97 -9.21 -16.43
N LEU A 214 1.69 -8.47 -17.28
CA LEU A 214 3.14 -8.52 -17.38
C LEU A 214 3.81 -8.19 -16.03
N TRP A 215 3.48 -7.05 -15.43
CA TRP A 215 4.09 -6.61 -14.17
C TRP A 215 3.65 -7.47 -12.98
N LYS A 216 2.42 -7.99 -12.99
CA LYS A 216 1.97 -8.99 -12.01
C LYS A 216 2.79 -10.27 -12.11
N GLY A 217 3.12 -10.71 -13.34
CA GLY A 217 4.00 -11.85 -13.57
C GLY A 217 5.43 -11.61 -13.07
N TYR A 218 6.01 -10.45 -13.36
CA TYR A 218 7.34 -10.10 -12.83
C TYR A 218 7.34 -9.98 -11.31
N GLN A 219 6.28 -9.44 -10.70
CA GLN A 219 6.15 -9.38 -9.24
C GLN A 219 6.18 -10.78 -8.61
N ALA A 220 5.45 -11.75 -9.18
CA ALA A 220 5.43 -13.12 -8.67
C ALA A 220 6.81 -13.81 -8.76
N ARG A 221 7.50 -13.64 -9.89
CA ARG A 221 8.86 -14.16 -10.10
C ARG A 221 9.88 -13.51 -9.18
N ALA A 222 9.82 -12.19 -9.06
CA ALA A 222 10.72 -11.43 -8.21
C ALA A 222 10.53 -11.80 -6.74
N ALA A 223 9.27 -12.01 -6.30
CA ALA A 223 9.00 -12.52 -4.97
C ALA A 223 9.63 -13.91 -4.74
N LYS A 224 9.45 -14.86 -5.66
CA LYS A 224 10.08 -16.19 -5.55
C LYS A 224 11.60 -16.10 -5.40
N LEU A 225 12.24 -15.24 -6.20
CA LEU A 225 13.68 -15.04 -6.17
C LEU A 225 14.14 -14.33 -4.89
N LEU A 226 13.39 -13.32 -4.44
CA LEU A 226 13.64 -12.59 -3.20
C LEU A 226 13.62 -13.52 -2.00
N PHE A 227 12.58 -14.35 -1.86
CA PHE A 227 12.50 -15.31 -0.76
C PHE A 227 13.68 -16.28 -0.75
N ARG A 228 14.09 -16.79 -1.92
CA ARG A 228 15.27 -17.66 -2.02
C ARG A 228 16.55 -16.98 -1.51
N HIS A 229 16.80 -15.73 -1.90
CA HIS A 229 17.99 -14.99 -1.47
C HIS A 229 17.90 -14.61 0.01
N TYR A 230 16.71 -14.18 0.45
CA TYR A 230 16.48 -13.73 1.80
C TYR A 230 16.54 -14.87 2.82
N ASP A 231 16.04 -16.06 2.51
CA ASP A 231 16.09 -17.20 3.40
C ASP A 231 17.54 -17.62 3.69
N GLU A 232 18.41 -17.60 2.67
CA GLU A 232 19.84 -17.87 2.84
C GLU A 232 20.52 -16.78 3.67
N ALA A 233 20.15 -15.52 3.46
CA ALA A 233 20.64 -14.37 4.23
C ALA A 233 20.20 -14.41 5.71
N VAL A 234 18.96 -14.79 5.98
CA VAL A 234 18.45 -15.00 7.34
C VAL A 234 19.19 -16.16 8.00
N ARG A 235 19.36 -17.28 7.29
CA ARG A 235 20.07 -18.44 7.81
C ARG A 235 21.48 -18.07 8.27
N ILE A 236 22.26 -17.39 7.43
CA ILE A 236 23.63 -17.00 7.78
C ILE A 236 23.67 -15.89 8.82
N GLY A 237 22.77 -14.90 8.71
CA GLY A 237 22.68 -13.80 9.66
C GLY A 237 22.39 -14.30 11.07
N ARG A 238 21.37 -15.16 11.22
CA ARG A 238 21.03 -15.76 12.51
C ARG A 238 22.11 -16.67 13.06
N PHE A 239 22.84 -17.37 12.20
CA PHE A 239 24.00 -18.15 12.63
C PHE A 239 25.12 -17.26 13.18
N LEU A 240 25.47 -16.18 12.47
CA LEU A 240 26.56 -15.28 12.86
C LEU A 240 26.23 -14.43 14.10
N PHE A 241 24.95 -14.13 14.30
CA PHE A 241 24.41 -13.32 15.39
C PHE A 241 23.59 -14.14 16.39
N TYR A 242 23.86 -15.44 16.50
CA TYR A 242 23.07 -16.36 17.33
C TYR A 242 22.89 -15.89 18.78
N TYR A 243 23.91 -15.25 19.35
CA TYR A 243 23.89 -14.72 20.72
C TYR A 243 23.53 -13.23 20.83
N ASP A 244 23.20 -12.57 19.72
CA ASP A 244 22.99 -11.13 19.63
C ASP A 244 21.71 -10.81 18.85
N ASP A 245 20.56 -11.17 19.42
CA ASP A 245 19.21 -10.94 18.88
C ASP A 245 19.04 -11.32 17.39
N PRO A 246 19.19 -12.62 17.05
CA PRO A 246 19.17 -13.07 15.66
C PRO A 246 17.81 -12.85 15.00
N GLU A 247 16.69 -13.01 15.72
CA GLU A 247 15.34 -12.79 15.20
C GLU A 247 15.01 -11.31 14.97
N GLY A 248 15.49 -10.40 15.84
CA GLY A 248 15.32 -8.97 15.66
C GLY A 248 16.15 -8.42 14.50
N ARG A 249 17.41 -8.87 14.36
CA ARG A 249 18.31 -8.43 13.28
C ARG A 249 17.98 -9.05 11.92
N PHE A 250 17.53 -10.30 11.91
CA PHE A 250 17.20 -11.04 10.69
C PHE A 250 15.77 -11.61 10.82
N PRO A 251 14.75 -10.74 10.77
CA PRO A 251 13.37 -11.15 10.97
C PRO A 251 12.84 -11.97 9.78
N ASN A 252 11.72 -12.65 9.96
CA ASN A 252 10.98 -13.17 8.82
C ASN A 252 10.28 -11.99 8.10
N LEU A 253 10.30 -11.97 6.76
CA LEU A 253 9.62 -10.93 5.98
C LEU A 253 8.13 -10.80 6.35
N TYR A 254 7.41 -11.90 6.56
CA TYR A 254 5.98 -11.86 6.92
C TYR A 254 5.71 -11.14 8.25
N THR A 255 6.60 -11.29 9.24
CA THR A 255 6.47 -10.62 10.54
C THR A 255 6.94 -9.17 10.43
N ALA A 256 8.03 -8.92 9.72
CA ALA A 256 8.60 -7.58 9.55
C ALA A 256 7.62 -6.64 8.83
N THR A 257 6.96 -7.10 7.77
CA THR A 257 5.99 -6.28 7.03
C THR A 257 4.68 -6.05 7.78
N ARG A 258 4.33 -6.90 8.75
CA ARG A 258 3.13 -6.69 9.60
C ARG A 258 3.41 -5.66 10.71
N ALA A 259 4.61 -5.70 11.28
CA ALA A 259 5.01 -4.77 12.33
C ALA A 259 5.02 -3.30 11.84
N THR A 260 5.36 -3.06 10.58
CA THR A 260 5.31 -1.72 9.97
C THR A 260 3.90 -1.15 9.79
N HIS A 261 2.86 -1.99 9.76
CA HIS A 261 1.45 -1.57 9.68
C HIS A 261 0.76 -1.50 11.06
N ALA A 262 1.41 -1.99 12.12
CA ALA A 262 0.90 -1.80 13.47
C ALA A 262 1.17 -0.34 13.88
N SER A 263 0.13 0.49 13.87
CA SER A 263 0.19 1.79 14.56
C SER A 263 0.73 1.56 15.98
N PRO A 264 1.60 2.44 16.51
CA PRO A 264 2.04 2.33 17.89
C PRO A 264 0.79 2.29 18.76
N ARG A 265 0.61 1.20 19.52
CA ARG A 265 -0.37 1.25 20.59
C ARG A 265 0.07 2.40 21.50
N PRO A 266 -0.79 3.37 21.82
CA PRO A 266 -0.42 4.40 22.76
C PRO A 266 0.04 3.70 24.04
N ASP A 267 1.23 4.05 24.50
CA ASP A 267 1.77 3.55 25.75
C ASP A 267 0.69 3.71 26.82
N LYS A 268 0.26 2.57 27.36
CA LYS A 268 -0.64 2.57 28.50
C LYS A 268 0.14 3.29 29.60
N LYS A 269 -0.25 4.53 29.92
CA LYS A 269 0.28 5.27 31.07
C LYS A 269 0.38 4.28 32.24
N PRO A 270 1.51 4.25 32.96
CA PRO A 270 1.60 3.43 34.17
C PRO A 270 0.41 3.80 35.04
N ASP A 271 -0.42 2.80 35.30
CA ASP A 271 -1.53 2.93 36.23
C ASP A 271 -0.92 3.37 37.56
N ALA A 272 -1.31 4.55 38.02
CA ALA A 272 -0.94 5.03 39.34
C ALA A 272 -1.71 4.15 40.34
N GLY A 273 -1.16 2.96 40.59
CA GLY A 273 -1.62 2.08 41.64
C GLY A 273 -1.65 2.83 42.98
N PRO A 274 -2.59 2.47 43.87
CA PRO A 274 -2.88 3.24 45.07
C PRO A 274 -1.62 3.38 45.94
N VAL A 275 -1.35 4.61 46.35
CA VAL A 275 -0.28 4.99 47.27
C VAL A 275 -0.38 4.11 48.52
N LYS A 276 0.68 3.33 48.76
CA LYS A 276 0.86 2.53 49.97
C LYS A 276 1.06 3.50 51.15
N PRO A 277 0.27 3.45 52.24
CA PRO A 277 0.46 4.34 53.37
C PRO A 277 1.80 4.02 54.07
N GLU A 278 2.49 5.10 54.42
CA GLU A 278 3.78 5.15 55.10
C GLU A 278 3.70 4.47 56.48
N PRO A 279 4.69 3.64 56.88
CA PRO A 279 4.67 3.03 58.20
C PRO A 279 5.07 4.04 59.27
N ALA A 280 4.28 4.09 60.35
CA ALA A 280 4.55 4.91 61.52
C ALA A 280 5.87 4.51 62.23
N PRO A 281 6.52 5.44 62.95
CA PRO A 281 7.80 5.18 63.61
C PRO A 281 7.63 4.20 64.78
N VAL A 282 8.46 3.16 64.82
CA VAL A 282 8.54 2.22 65.95
C VAL A 282 9.58 2.76 66.94
N GLU A 283 9.15 3.03 68.18
CA GLU A 283 10.05 3.36 69.29
C GLU A 283 10.94 2.15 69.66
N PRO A 284 12.20 2.38 70.07
CA PRO A 284 13.13 1.30 70.39
C PRO A 284 12.79 0.66 71.74
N PRO A 285 12.99 -0.67 71.91
CA PRO A 285 12.81 -1.32 73.18
C PRO A 285 13.98 -1.04 74.13
N VAL A 286 13.61 -0.78 75.37
CA VAL A 286 14.47 -0.58 76.54
C VAL A 286 15.35 -1.82 76.74
N ALA A 287 16.67 -1.67 76.64
CA ALA A 287 17.63 -2.66 77.10
C ALA A 287 17.91 -2.43 78.58
N GLY A 288 17.59 -3.43 79.40
CA GLY A 288 17.83 -3.37 80.85
C GLY A 288 18.05 -4.75 81.46
N ILE A 289 19.32 -4.99 81.80
CA ILE A 289 19.84 -5.78 82.93
C ILE A 289 20.14 -7.27 82.65
N ALA A 290 21.44 -7.56 82.49
CA ALA A 290 22.24 -8.14 83.57
C ALA A 290 23.51 -7.30 83.75
#